data_AF-A0A7W3NKB8-F1
#
_entry.id   AF-A0A7W3NKB8-F1
#
_cell.length_a   1.000
_cell.length_b   1.000
_cell.length_c   1.000
_cell.angle_alpha   90.00
_cell.angle_beta   90.00
_cell.angle_gamma   90.00
#
_symmetry.space_group_name_H-M   'P 1'
#
loop_
_entity.id
_entity.type
_entity.pdbx_description
1 polymer ?
#
loop_
_entity_poly.entity_id
_entity_poly.type
_entity_poly.pdbx_seq_one_letter_code
_entity_poly.pdbx_strand_id
1 'polypeptide(L)' 'MRRQAGIQHEILAHRTGVGVDYLARVLGGAHFPPRRFILLYARTCGADPQVLLRVWEDEHERLSAGPGQGSAKHPSSGGG' A
#
# COMPACT_ATOMS: atom_id res chain seq x y z
N MET A 1 6.39 -24.34 8.21
CA MET A 1 5.69 -23.09 8.56
C MET A 1 4.93 -22.41 7.40
N ARG A 2 5.15 -22.71 6.10
CA ARG A 2 4.44 -22.03 4.98
C ARG A 2 2.92 -22.29 4.88
N ARG A 3 2.40 -23.41 5.40
CA ARG A 3 0.98 -23.79 5.28
C ARG A 3 0.02 -22.86 6.04
N GLN A 4 0.40 -22.35 7.21
CA GLN A 4 -0.46 -21.47 8.01
C GLN A 4 -0.76 -20.15 7.28
N ALA A 5 0.24 -19.59 6.61
CA ALA A 5 0.09 -18.37 5.82
C ALA A 5 -0.78 -18.60 4.57
N GLY A 6 -0.72 -19.77 3.94
CA GLY A 6 -1.56 -20.11 2.79
C GLY A 6 -3.06 -20.14 3.12
N ILE A 7 -3.43 -20.77 4.24
CA ILE A 7 -4.82 -20.84 4.71
C ILE A 7 -5.35 -19.43 5.03
N GLN A 8 -4.49 -18.55 5.57
CA GLN A 8 -4.88 -17.16 5.84
C GLN A 8 -5.11 -16.35 4.56
N HIS A 9 -4.32 -16.55 3.50
CA HIS A 9 -4.55 -15.86 2.22
C HIS A 9 -5.81 -16.33 1.51
N GLU A 10 -6.15 -17.62 1.56
CA GLU A 10 -7.41 -18.13 0.99
C GLU A 10 -8.64 -17.58 1.70
N ILE A 11 -8.63 -17.56 3.04
CA ILE A 11 -9.75 -17.01 3.83
C ILE A 11 -9.88 -15.51 3.57
N LEU A 12 -8.78 -14.77 3.53
CA LEU A 12 -8.79 -13.34 3.25
C LEU A 12 -9.26 -13.03 1.82
N ALA A 13 -8.78 -13.79 0.83
CA ALA A 13 -9.21 -13.71 -0.56
C ALA A 13 -10.72 -13.93 -0.70
N HIS A 14 -11.24 -14.99 -0.06
CA HIS A 14 -12.67 -15.28 -0.06
C HIS A 14 -13.50 -14.15 0.58
N ARG A 15 -13.07 -13.64 1.75
CA ARG A 15 -13.78 -12.56 2.47
C ARG A 15 -13.70 -11.20 1.79
N THR A 16 -12.65 -10.95 1.01
CA THR A 16 -12.46 -9.70 0.27
C THR A 16 -12.95 -9.78 -1.18
N GLY A 17 -13.35 -10.97 -1.64
CA GLY A 17 -13.85 -11.20 -3.00
C GLY A 17 -12.78 -11.09 -4.09
N VAL A 18 -11.50 -11.25 -3.74
CA VAL A 18 -10.38 -11.18 -4.69
C VAL A 18 -9.69 -12.52 -4.82
N GLY A 19 -8.92 -12.73 -5.89
CA GLY A 19 -8.09 -13.93 -6.05
C GLY A 19 -6.88 -13.94 -5.10
N VAL A 20 -6.45 -15.14 -4.70
CA VAL A 20 -5.28 -15.35 -3.82
C VAL A 20 -4.01 -14.77 -4.41
N ASP A 21 -3.80 -14.90 -5.73
CA ASP A 21 -2.63 -14.35 -6.42
C ASP A 21 -2.61 -12.81 -6.41
N TYR A 22 -3.78 -12.19 -6.54
CA TYR A 22 -3.92 -10.74 -6.45
C TYR A 22 -3.56 -10.27 -5.03
N LEU A 23 -4.09 -10.95 -4.01
CA LEU A 23 -3.78 -10.65 -2.62
C LEU A 23 -2.28 -10.79 -2.34
N ALA A 24 -1.64 -11.85 -2.83
CA ALA A 24 -0.20 -12.07 -2.67
C ALA A 24 0.64 -10.95 -3.33
N ARG A 25 0.25 -10.49 -4.53
CA ARG A 25 0.94 -9.37 -5.20
C ARG A 25 0.80 -8.05 -4.45
N VAL A 26 -0.39 -7.77 -3.92
CA VAL A 26 -0.64 -6.56 -3.11
C VAL A 26 0.19 -6.60 -1.82
N LEU A 27 0.11 -7.70 -1.07
CA LEU A 27 0.85 -7.85 0.19
C LEU A 27 2.37 -7.93 -0.02
N GLY A 28 2.82 -8.41 -1.18
CA GLY A 28 4.22 -8.40 -1.59
C GLY A 28 4.71 -7.06 -2.16
N GLY A 29 3.86 -6.02 -2.22
CA GLY A 29 4.22 -4.70 -2.74
C GLY A 29 4.38 -4.63 -4.26
N ALA A 30 4.07 -5.71 -4.98
CA ALA A 30 4.16 -5.76 -6.44
C ALA A 30 2.99 -5.06 -7.15
N HIS A 31 1.90 -4.78 -6.43
CA HIS A 31 0.72 -4.12 -6.97
C HIS A 31 0.12 -3.15 -5.98
N PHE A 32 -0.11 -1.90 -6.41
CA PHE A 32 -0.78 -0.90 -5.57
C PHE A 32 -2.30 -1.14 -5.59
N PRO A 33 -2.94 -1.38 -4.43
CA PRO A 33 -4.34 -1.74 -4.40
C PRO A 33 -5.26 -0.52 -4.59
N PRO A 34 -6.50 -0.70 -5.08
CA PRO A 34 -7.51 0.34 -5.12
C PRO A 34 -8.02 0.65 -3.70
N ARG A 35 -8.41 1.91 -3.44
CA ARG A 35 -8.91 2.39 -2.14
C ARG A 35 -10.01 1.50 -1.53
N ARG A 36 -10.97 1.06 -2.35
CA ARG A 36 -12.06 0.17 -1.92
C ARG A 36 -11.55 -1.15 -1.33
N PHE A 37 -10.47 -1.69 -1.89
CA PHE A 37 -9.88 -2.93 -1.41
C PHE A 37 -9.30 -2.76 0.00
N ILE A 38 -8.56 -1.67 0.27
CA ILE A 38 -7.99 -1.40 1.60
C ILE A 38 -9.07 -1.29 2.68
N LEU A 39 -10.19 -0.62 2.38
CA LEU A 39 -11.29 -0.49 3.32
C LEU A 39 -11.93 -1.85 3.67
N LEU A 40 -12.10 -2.72 2.66
CA LEU A 40 -12.65 -4.05 2.86
C LEU A 40 -11.66 -4.98 3.58
N TYR A 41 -10.37 -4.86 3.26
CA TYR A 41 -9.29 -5.60 3.90
C TYR A 41 -9.19 -5.24 5.39
N ALA A 42 -9.22 -3.95 5.75
CA ALA A 42 -9.22 -3.50 7.14
C ALA A 42 -10.38 -4.12 7.94
N ARG A 43 -11.61 -4.03 7.42
CA ARG A 43 -12.80 -4.62 8.06
C ARG A 43 -12.66 -6.13 8.24
N THR A 44 -12.16 -6.82 7.23
CA THR A 44 -11.96 -8.27 7.24
C THR A 44 -10.96 -8.71 8.30
N CYS A 45 -9.93 -7.89 8.51
CA CYS A 45 -8.88 -8.10 9.51
C CYS A 45 -9.26 -7.59 10.91
N GLY A 46 -10.43 -6.95 11.10
CA GLY A 46 -10.83 -6.32 12.35
C GLY A 46 -10.02 -5.05 12.68
N ALA A 47 -9.34 -4.46 11.70
CA ALA A 47 -8.60 -3.21 11.83
C ALA A 47 -9.50 -2.00 11.54
N ASP A 48 -9.13 -0.84 12.08
CA ASP A 48 -9.80 0.43 11.78
C ASP A 48 -9.58 0.82 10.29
N PRO A 49 -10.64 0.95 9.49
CA PRO A 49 -10.52 1.37 8.10
C PRO A 49 -9.91 2.76 7.91
N GLN A 50 -10.06 3.68 8.87
CA GLN A 50 -9.51 5.03 8.76
C GLN A 50 -7.98 5.05 8.88
N VAL A 51 -7.42 4.20 9.76
CA VAL A 51 -5.97 4.06 9.90
C VAL A 51 -5.37 3.53 8.61
N LEU A 52 -5.93 2.44 8.06
CA LEU A 52 -5.41 1.85 6.84
C LEU A 52 -5.64 2.73 5.61
N LEU A 53 -6.72 3.52 5.61
CA LEU A 53 -6.99 4.51 4.58
C LEU A 53 -5.93 5.61 4.56
N ARG A 54 -5.55 6.16 5.72
CA ARG A 54 -4.50 7.18 5.80
C ARG A 54 -3.17 6.67 5.25
N VAL A 55 -2.78 5.45 5.62
CA VAL A 55 -1.57 4.81 5.08
C VAL A 55 -1.63 4.66 3.56
N TRP A 56 -2.81 4.32 3.02
CA TRP A 56 -3.02 4.22 1.58
C TRP A 56 -2.90 5.58 0.88
N GLU A 57 -3.48 6.64 1.47
CA GLU A 57 -3.43 8.01 0.95
C GLU A 57 -1.99 8.53 0.91
N ASP A 58 -1.25 8.40 2.02
CA ASP A 58 0.15 8.82 2.13
C ASP A 58 1.04 8.13 1.07
N GLU A 59 0.87 6.82 0.88
CA GLU A 59 1.64 6.06 -0.10
C GLU A 59 1.22 6.41 -1.54
N HIS A 60 -0.07 6.63 -1.77
CA HIS A 60 -0.58 7.05 -3.08
C HIS A 60 0.01 8.42 -3.47
N GLU A 61 0.06 9.36 -2.55
CA GLU A 61 0.67 10.67 -2.74
C GLU A 61 2.17 10.53 -3.03
N ARG A 62 2.89 9.72 -2.25
CA ARG A 62 4.32 9.45 -2.45
C ARG A 62 4.63 8.89 -3.84
N LEU A 63 3.80 7.96 -4.32
CA LEU A 63 3.94 7.36 -5.66
C LEU A 63 3.55 8.34 -6.77
N SER A 64 2.53 9.17 -6.53
CA SER A 64 2.03 10.15 -7.50
C SER A 64 2.93 11.37 -7.64
N ALA A 65 3.65 11.74 -6.57
CA ALA A 65 4.61 12.84 -6.56
C ALA A 65 5.88 12.55 -7.40
N GLY A 66 6.13 11.29 -7.76
CA GLY A 66 7.30 10.86 -8.53
C GLY A 66 8.65 11.09 -7.82
N PRO A 67 9.75 10.50 -8.30
CA PRO A 67 11.09 10.85 -7.83
C PRO A 67 11.49 12.21 -8.40
N GLY A 68 11.01 13.30 -7.80
CA GLY A 68 11.23 14.62 -8.36
C GLY A 68 10.79 15.75 -7.45
N GLN A 69 11.44 15.88 -6.29
CA GLN A 69 11.69 17.18 -5.61
C GLN A 69 12.54 16.98 -4.34
N GLY A 70 13.66 16.27 -4.47
CA GLY A 70 14.76 16.35 -3.52
C GLY A 70 15.77 17.39 -4.00
N SER A 71 15.74 18.58 -3.41
CA SER A 71 16.90 19.48 -3.29
C SER A 71 17.63 19.92 -4.57
N ALA A 72 17.06 20.86 -5.33
CA ALA A 72 17.87 21.87 -6.01
C ALA A 72 18.18 23.01 -5.00
N LYS A 73 19.01 22.73 -3.98
CA LYS A 73 19.76 23.80 -3.32
C LYS A 73 20.85 24.23 -4.30
N HIS A 74 20.55 25.23 -5.11
CA HIS A 74 21.57 25.97 -5.84
C HIS A 74 22.40 26.74 -4.80
N PRO A 75 23.71 26.49 -4.65
CA PRO A 75 24.56 27.40 -3.89
C PRO A 75 24.69 28.67 -4.73
N SER A 76 23.99 29.74 -4.35
CA SER A 76 24.22 31.04 -4.98
C SER A 76 25.62 31.50 -4.56
N SER A 77 26.44 31.64 -5.60
CA SER A 77 27.86 31.98 -5.61
C SER A 77 28.21 33.15 -4.70
N GLY A 78 29.35 33.03 -4.00
CA GLY A 78 30.13 34.19 -3.60
C GLY A 78 30.76 34.85 -4.82
N GLY A 79 31.07 36.14 -4.69
CA GLY A 79 31.95 36.87 -5.62
C GLY A 79 31.68 38.37 -5.63
N GLY A 80 32.67 39.14 -5.17
CA GLY A 80 32.82 40.59 -5.45
C GLY A 80 32.72 41.49 -4.23
#